data_AF-A0A5K1AJU3-F1
#
_entry.id   AF-A0A5K1AJU3-F1
#
_cell.length_a   1.000
_cell.length_b   1.000
_cell.length_c   1.000
_cell.angle_alpha   90.00
_cell.angle_beta   90.00
_cell.angle_gamma   90.00
#
_symmetry.space_group_name_H-M   'P 1'
#
loop_
_entity.id
_entity.type
_entity.pdbx_description
1 polymer ?
#
loop_
_entity_poly.entity_id
_entity_poly.type
_entity_poly.pdbx_seq_one_letter_code
_entity_poly.pdbx_strand_id
1 'polypeptide(L)' 'MSNLRIIQLKCDLQNVKKGDMIIADYLNHVKFLHDSLATVNHVVSDSDLVLYTLNGLLAYLVIMK' A
#
# COMPACT_ATOMS: atom_id res chain seq x y z
N MET A 1 0.96 20.47 8.39
CA MET A 1 1.07 19.00 8.20
C MET A 1 2.28 18.75 7.32
N SER A 2 3.35 18.19 7.87
CA SER A 2 4.69 18.17 7.26
C SER A 2 4.77 17.18 6.09
N ASN A 3 5.39 17.60 4.98
CA ASN A 3 5.65 16.78 3.78
C ASN A 3 6.24 15.39 4.08
N LEU A 4 6.95 15.26 5.21
CA LEU A 4 7.47 14.00 5.72
C LEU A 4 6.39 12.92 5.89
N ARG A 5 5.18 13.26 6.36
CA ARG A 5 4.10 12.30 6.56
C ARG A 5 3.58 11.74 5.23
N ILE A 6 3.56 12.58 4.20
CA ILE A 6 3.16 12.20 2.84
C ILE A 6 4.19 11.24 2.24
N ILE A 7 5.47 11.55 2.40
CA ILE A 7 6.57 10.70 1.93
C ILE A 7 6.53 9.33 2.63
N GLN A 8 6.30 9.31 3.94
CA GLN A 8 6.13 8.07 4.71
C GLN A 8 4.97 7.24 4.17
N LEU A 9 3.77 7.82 4.02
CA LEU A 9 2.60 7.10 3.51
C LEU A 9 2.82 6.52 2.10
N LYS A 10 3.51 7.25 1.21
CA LYS A 10 3.87 6.71 -0.12
C LYS A 10 4.84 5.54 -0.01
N CYS A 11 5.86 5.66 0.85
CA CYS A 11 6.83 4.61 1.08
C CYS A 11 6.17 3.35 1.67
N ASP A 12 5.24 3.55 2.63
CA ASP A 12 4.46 2.49 3.24
C ASP A 12 3.57 1.78 2.21
N LEU A 13 2.91 2.53 1.32
CA LEU A 13 2.08 1.98 0.25
C LEU A 13 2.91 1.17 -0.75
N GLN A 14 4.08 1.67 -1.13
CA GLN A 14 4.99 0.99 -2.07
C GLN A 14 5.57 -0.30 -1.50
N ASN A 15 5.81 -0.33 -0.19
CA ASN A 15 6.41 -1.46 0.52
C ASN A 15 5.38 -2.34 1.24
N VAL A 16 4.08 -2.10 1.02
CA VAL A 16 3.02 -2.87 1.65
C VAL A 16 3.13 -4.34 1.23
N LYS A 17 3.13 -5.25 2.21
CA LYS A 17 3.25 -6.69 1.99
C LYS A 17 2.15 -7.39 2.76
N LYS A 18 1.59 -8.45 2.18
CA LYS A 18 0.59 -9.27 2.90
C LYS A 18 1.19 -9.89 4.17
N GLY A 19 2.41 -10.42 4.07
CA GLY A 19 3.04 -11.17 5.17
C GLY A 19 2.10 -12.27 5.69
N ASP A 20 1.91 -12.31 7.00
CA ASP A 20 1.00 -13.23 7.68
C ASP A 20 -0.45 -12.72 7.78
N MET A 21 -0.74 -11.50 7.29
CA MET A 21 -2.10 -10.96 7.31
C MET A 21 -3.02 -11.80 6.42
N ILE A 22 -4.28 -11.92 6.85
CA ILE A 22 -5.34 -12.39 5.96
C ILE A 22 -5.57 -11.35 4.85
N ILE A 23 -6.03 -11.81 3.69
CA ILE A 23 -6.17 -10.96 2.50
C ILE A 23 -7.10 -9.75 2.77
N ALA A 24 -8.15 -9.93 3.59
CA ALA A 24 -9.05 -8.85 3.97
C ALA A 24 -8.34 -7.73 4.75
N ASP A 25 -7.48 -8.09 5.71
CA ASP A 25 -6.73 -7.12 6.52
C ASP A 25 -5.67 -6.39 5.69
N TYR A 26 -5.03 -7.11 4.76
CA TYR A 26 -4.10 -6.52 3.81
C TYR A 26 -4.79 -5.49 2.90
N LEU A 27 -5.92 -5.84 2.30
CA LEU A 27 -6.67 -4.91 1.45
C LEU A 27 -7.20 -3.71 2.23
N ASN A 28 -7.64 -3.90 3.46
CA ASN A 28 -8.03 -2.81 4.36
C ASN A 28 -6.84 -1.89 4.68
N HIS A 29 -5.64 -2.44 4.89
CA HIS A 29 -4.42 -1.67 5.12
C HIS A 29 -4.06 -0.82 3.89
N VAL A 30 -4.06 -1.42 2.70
CA VAL A 30 -3.81 -0.71 1.44
C VAL A 30 -4.82 0.43 1.24
N LYS A 31 -6.10 0.17 1.50
CA LYS A 31 -7.17 1.17 1.42
C LYS A 31 -6.94 2.31 2.41
N PHE A 32 -6.56 2.01 3.65
CA PHE A 32 -6.25 3.02 4.66
C PHE A 32 -5.10 3.95 4.24
N LEU A 33 -4.03 3.39 3.64
CA LEU A 33 -2.91 4.16 3.13
C LEU A 33 -3.31 5.05 1.96
N HIS A 34 -4.11 4.51 1.03
CA HIS A 34 -4.68 5.27 -0.09
C HIS A 34 -5.57 6.43 0.39
N ASP A 35 -6.50 6.16 1.29
CA ASP A 35 -7.44 7.17 1.81
C ASP A 35 -6.69 8.27 2.61
N SER A 36 -5.63 7.89 3.32
CA SER A 36 -4.74 8.83 4.01
C SER A 36 -3.99 9.75 3.03
N LEU A 37 -3.58 9.23 1.88
CA LEU A 37 -2.94 9.99 0.79
C LEU A 37 -3.94 10.88 0.03
N ALA A 38 -5.16 10.39 -0.21
CA ALA A 38 -6.24 11.15 -0.83
C ALA A 38 -6.65 12.35 0.05
N THR A 39 -6.70 12.17 1.37
CA THR A 39 -7.04 13.22 2.35
C THR A 39 -6.07 14.42 2.30
N VAL A 40 -4.82 14.19 1.88
CA VAL A 40 -3.79 15.23 1.74
C VAL A 40 -3.61 15.73 0.29
N ASN A 41 -4.59 15.48 -0.59
CA ASN A 41 -4.57 15.80 -2.02
C ASN A 41 -3.44 15.12 -2.82
N HIS A 42 -2.90 14.00 -2.33
CA HIS A 42 -1.94 13.17 -3.06
C HIS A 42 -2.62 11.89 -3.53
N VAL A 43 -3.52 12.02 -4.49
CA VAL A 43 -4.20 10.86 -5.10
C VAL A 43 -3.17 9.99 -5.82
N VAL A 44 -3.19 8.69 -5.50
CA VAL A 44 -2.42 7.66 -6.21
C VAL A 44 -3.29 7.16 -7.36
N SER A 45 -2.71 6.97 -8.55
CA SER A 45 -3.46 6.45 -9.70
C SER A 45 -3.97 5.04 -9.43
N ASP A 46 -5.15 4.68 -9.93
CA ASP A 46 -5.71 3.33 -9.78
C ASP A 46 -4.74 2.26 -10.30
N SER A 47 -4.02 2.53 -11.40
CA SER A 47 -3.00 1.62 -11.94
C SER A 47 -1.84 1.39 -10.97
N ASP A 48 -1.38 2.45 -10.28
CA ASP A 48 -0.32 2.35 -9.29
C ASP A 48 -0.81 1.62 -8.04
N LEU A 49 -2.05 1.87 -7.62
CA LEU A 49 -2.69 1.19 -6.49
C LEU A 49 -2.81 -0.32 -6.75
N VAL A 50 -3.26 -0.71 -7.95
CA VAL A 50 -3.32 -2.12 -8.37
C VAL A 50 -1.93 -2.73 -8.40
N LEU A 51 -0.93 -2.01 -8.92
CA LEU A 51 0.46 -2.47 -8.96
C LEU A 51 1.01 -2.72 -7.54
N TYR A 52 0.83 -1.78 -6.61
CA TYR A 52 1.32 -1.92 -5.24
C TYR A 52 0.60 -3.04 -4.48
N THR A 53 -0.72 -3.16 -4.69
CA THR A 53 -1.53 -4.24 -4.11
C THR A 53 -1.09 -5.61 -4.64
N LEU A 54 -0.86 -5.72 -5.95
CA LEU A 54 -0.44 -6.97 -6.56
C LEU A 54 1.00 -7.32 -6.17
N ASN A 55 1.91 -6.34 -6.12
CA ASN A 55 3.29 -6.54 -5.70
C ASN A 55 3.39 -7.04 -4.25
N GLY A 56 2.61 -6.46 -3.33
CA GLY A 56 2.57 -6.90 -1.94
C GLY A 56 1.94 -8.28 -1.73
N LEU A 57 1.09 -8.72 -2.67
CA LEU A 57 0.52 -10.07 -2.70
C LEU A 57 1.47 -11.09 -3.37
N LEU A 58 2.10 -10.73 -4.48
CA LEU A 58 3.04 -11.58 -5.22
C LEU A 58 4.36 -11.78 -4.48
N ALA A 59 4.80 -10.82 -3.68
CA ALA A 59 5.97 -10.98 -2.80
C ALA A 59 5.83 -12.20 -1.87
N TYR A 60 4.60 -12.57 -1.49
CA TYR A 60 4.34 -13.80 -0.72
C TYR A 60 4.65 -15.07 -1.53
N LEU A 61 4.38 -15.08 -2.83
CA LEU A 61 4.68 -16.22 -3.71
C LEU A 61 6.18 -16.36 -4.01
N VAL A 62 6.95 -15.27 -4.00
CA VAL A 62 8.40 -15.31 -4.22
C VAL A 62 9.16 -15.77 -2.96
N ILE A 63 8.66 -15.48 -1.77
CA ILE A 63 9.30 -15.89 -0.50
C ILE A 63 9.07 -17.38 -0.18
N MET A 64 8.10 -18.04 -0.82
CA MET A 64 7.84 -19.48 -0.65
C MET A 64 8.63 -20.39 -1.62
N LYS A 65 9.70 -19.89 -2.25
CA LYS A 65 10.52 -20.67 -3.20
C LYS A 65 11.94 -20.89 -2.71
#